data_AF-A0A813J2L3-F1
#
_entry.id   AF-A0A813J2L3-F1
#
_cell.length_a   1.000
_cell.length_b   1.000
_cell.length_c   1.000
_cell.angle_alpha   90.00
_cell.angle_beta   90.00
_cell.angle_gamma   90.00
#
_symmetry.space_group_name_H-M   'P 1'
#
loop_
_entity.id
_entity.type
_entity.pdbx_description
1 polymer ?
#
loop_
_entity_poly.entity_id
_entity_poly.type
_entity_poly.pdbx_seq_one_letter_code
_entity_poly.pdbx_strand_id
1 'polypeptide(L)'
;MSWANVNKERDVNLPHVHDGSELSGALYVSCPGQEQGSGQTGCSIVLADPRPAAQAGSALSVALNETSRKDIRAHAGDVLIFPSWLKHHVRPHLAGTEAERRISVSFNVEVELEPGPPPLKIIFKNLPAATEDVLVDPLVTQLKQLWATTVSLIPGEQKQVCKESLQAFANSLGDFGPQVPDVLSMSERSLPGVAHARVLIQQAVEAHVLREATSSLGGEAFVAISHSWAEVNRLTDLRGPMSRWDTSLSGILCVSCSLDCTVNLEDPRPAAVYSGLYRATTFSTEALNLEEGDVILFPNWLESYLTPLDAGASSGRLSFVFFSARVDLQVGPRPLNVRVQFWEDY
;
A
#
# COMPACT_ATOMS: atom_id res chain seq x y z
N MET A 1 3.01 -29.60 -9.82
CA MET A 1 2.06 -30.31 -10.72
C MET A 1 1.72 -29.40 -11.90
N SER A 2 1.41 -29.93 -13.09
CA SER A 2 0.89 -29.16 -14.22
C SER A 2 -0.29 -29.85 -14.90
N TRP A 3 -1.15 -29.07 -15.56
CA TRP A 3 -2.31 -29.56 -16.29
C TRP A 3 -2.66 -28.64 -17.47
N ALA A 4 -3.31 -29.20 -18.49
CA ALA A 4 -3.78 -28.43 -19.64
C ALA A 4 -5.22 -27.95 -19.44
N ASN A 5 -5.49 -26.70 -19.83
CA ASN A 5 -6.83 -26.15 -19.97
C ASN A 5 -7.11 -25.94 -21.46
N VAL A 6 -8.28 -26.40 -21.91
CA VAL A 6 -8.77 -26.20 -23.27
C VAL A 6 -10.15 -25.59 -23.17
N ASN A 7 -10.21 -24.26 -23.24
CA ASN A 7 -11.43 -23.49 -23.05
C ASN A 7 -12.14 -23.24 -24.39
N LYS A 8 -13.42 -23.64 -24.45
CA LYS A 8 -14.37 -23.35 -25.52
C LYS A 8 -15.04 -21.99 -25.32
N GLU A 9 -15.88 -21.57 -26.26
CA GLU A 9 -16.69 -20.37 -26.10
C GLU A 9 -17.45 -20.41 -24.77
N ARG A 10 -17.38 -19.31 -24.02
CA ARG A 10 -17.98 -19.03 -22.71
C ARG A 10 -17.41 -19.80 -21.53
N ASP A 11 -16.44 -20.68 -21.74
CA ASP A 11 -15.74 -21.31 -20.62
C ASP A 11 -15.04 -20.24 -19.76
N VAL A 12 -15.13 -20.44 -18.45
CA VAL A 12 -14.68 -19.51 -17.41
C VAL A 12 -14.06 -20.31 -16.27
N ASN A 13 -13.04 -19.76 -15.63
CA ASN A 13 -12.59 -20.27 -14.33
C ASN A 13 -13.04 -19.26 -13.27
N LEU A 14 -13.88 -19.72 -12.33
CA LEU A 14 -14.38 -18.87 -11.25
C LEU A 14 -13.23 -18.37 -10.34
N PRO A 15 -13.43 -17.28 -9.58
CA PRO A 15 -12.42 -16.79 -8.65
C PRO A 15 -11.95 -17.83 -7.63
N HIS A 16 -10.65 -18.13 -7.61
CA HIS A 16 -10.04 -19.13 -6.73
C HIS A 16 -8.57 -18.77 -6.39
N VAL A 17 -7.96 -19.60 -5.53
CA VAL A 17 -6.54 -19.61 -5.15
C VAL A 17 -6.01 -21.04 -5.30
N HIS A 18 -4.70 -21.23 -5.20
CA HIS A 18 -4.07 -22.57 -5.20
C HIS A 18 -3.45 -22.84 -3.83
N ASP A 19 -4.13 -23.61 -2.99
CA ASP A 19 -3.63 -23.96 -1.66
C ASP A 19 -2.47 -24.98 -1.76
N GLY A 20 -1.53 -24.89 -0.82
CA GLY A 20 -0.42 -25.86 -0.73
C GLY A 20 0.69 -25.67 -1.77
N SER A 21 0.76 -24.50 -2.42
CA SER A 21 1.84 -24.14 -3.34
C SER A 21 2.33 -22.73 -3.06
N GLU A 22 3.54 -22.41 -3.49
CA GLU A 22 4.15 -21.09 -3.27
C GLU A 22 3.94 -20.18 -4.47
N LEU A 23 4.16 -20.71 -5.67
CA LEU A 23 3.91 -20.01 -6.94
C LEU A 23 2.97 -20.82 -7.82
N SER A 24 2.12 -20.12 -8.54
CA SER A 24 1.24 -20.66 -9.57
C SER A 24 1.47 -19.90 -10.87
N GLY A 25 1.11 -20.52 -11.99
CA GLY A 25 1.28 -19.89 -13.27
C GLY A 25 0.55 -20.58 -14.40
N ALA A 26 0.63 -19.97 -15.57
CA ALA A 26 0.11 -20.53 -16.81
C ALA A 26 1.00 -20.15 -17.99
N LEU A 27 1.41 -21.15 -18.77
CA LEU A 27 1.88 -20.97 -20.13
C LEU A 27 0.68 -20.85 -21.06
N TYR A 28 0.60 -19.77 -21.83
CA TYR A 28 -0.45 -19.57 -22.82
C TYR A 28 -0.01 -20.14 -24.17
N VAL A 29 -0.73 -21.16 -24.66
CA VAL A 29 -0.36 -21.89 -25.89
C VAL A 29 -1.13 -21.36 -27.09
N SER A 30 -2.41 -21.05 -26.92
CA SER A 30 -3.29 -20.52 -27.98
C SER A 30 -4.19 -19.43 -27.42
N CYS A 31 -4.14 -18.25 -28.03
CA CYS A 31 -4.84 -17.04 -27.61
C CYS A 31 -5.62 -16.39 -28.76
N PRO A 32 -6.69 -17.04 -29.26
CA PRO A 32 -7.50 -16.49 -30.33
C PRO A 32 -8.29 -15.26 -29.85
N GLY A 33 -8.64 -14.37 -30.78
CA GLY A 33 -9.42 -13.16 -30.50
C GLY A 33 -8.64 -11.96 -29.96
N GLN A 34 -7.30 -12.02 -29.94
CA GLN A 34 -6.43 -10.92 -29.46
C GLN A 34 -6.18 -9.79 -30.49
N GLU A 35 -6.84 -9.84 -31.63
CA GLU A 35 -6.66 -8.88 -32.72
C GLU A 35 -7.02 -7.45 -32.27
N GLN A 36 -6.20 -6.47 -32.66
CA GLN A 36 -6.42 -5.05 -32.32
C GLN A 36 -7.83 -4.61 -32.73
N GLY A 37 -8.62 -4.11 -31.78
CA GLY A 37 -9.98 -3.63 -32.03
C GLY A 37 -11.08 -4.71 -32.03
N SER A 38 -10.77 -5.99 -31.75
CA SER A 38 -11.76 -7.09 -31.76
C SER A 38 -12.85 -6.98 -30.69
N GLY A 39 -12.64 -6.18 -29.64
CA GLY A 39 -13.52 -6.12 -28.47
C GLY A 39 -13.55 -7.41 -27.64
N GLN A 40 -12.83 -8.45 -28.05
CA GLN A 40 -12.74 -9.73 -27.35
C GLN A 40 -11.65 -9.70 -26.29
N THR A 41 -11.84 -10.50 -25.23
CA THR A 41 -10.95 -10.52 -24.06
C THR A 41 -9.64 -11.28 -24.28
N GLY A 42 -9.49 -12.00 -25.41
CA GLY A 42 -8.30 -12.81 -25.70
C GLY A 42 -7.91 -13.73 -24.54
N CYS A 43 -6.64 -14.10 -24.40
CA CYS A 43 -6.14 -14.71 -23.17
C CYS A 43 -6.01 -13.66 -22.07
N SER A 44 -7.01 -13.60 -21.19
CA SER A 44 -7.01 -12.68 -20.05
C SER A 44 -7.19 -13.44 -18.74
N ILE A 45 -6.39 -13.05 -17.75
CA ILE A 45 -6.51 -13.44 -16.35
C ILE A 45 -6.68 -12.17 -15.52
N VAL A 46 -7.59 -12.24 -14.56
CA VAL A 46 -7.86 -11.12 -13.67
C VAL A 46 -7.39 -11.48 -12.27
N LEU A 47 -6.40 -10.73 -11.80
CA LEU A 47 -5.90 -10.81 -10.44
C LEU A 47 -6.71 -9.86 -9.55
N ALA A 48 -7.18 -10.33 -8.41
CA ALA A 48 -7.85 -9.49 -7.41
C ALA A 48 -6.80 -8.83 -6.51
N ASP A 49 -7.04 -7.58 -6.13
CA ASP A 49 -6.22 -6.87 -5.14
C ASP A 49 -6.24 -7.69 -3.83
N PRO A 50 -5.07 -8.14 -3.35
CA PRO A 50 -4.98 -8.95 -2.14
C PRO A 50 -5.15 -8.15 -0.86
N ARG A 51 -5.42 -6.83 -0.95
CA ARG A 51 -5.62 -5.91 0.17
C ARG A 51 -7.12 -5.61 0.35
N PRO A 52 -7.85 -6.34 1.21
CA PRO A 52 -9.31 -6.17 1.32
C PRO A 52 -9.69 -4.74 1.74
N ALA A 53 -8.91 -4.14 2.64
CA ALA A 53 -9.13 -2.79 3.13
C ALA A 53 -8.98 -1.72 2.02
N ALA A 54 -8.11 -1.94 1.03
CA ALA A 54 -7.95 -1.02 -0.10
C ALA A 54 -9.21 -0.91 -0.97
N GLN A 55 -10.13 -1.87 -0.89
CA GLN A 55 -11.42 -1.80 -1.60
C GLN A 55 -12.36 -0.73 -1.01
N ALA A 56 -12.12 -0.30 0.22
CA ALA A 56 -12.78 0.87 0.81
C ALA A 56 -12.10 2.21 0.43
N GLY A 57 -11.14 2.17 -0.50
CA GLY A 57 -10.35 3.32 -0.93
C GLY A 57 -11.19 4.46 -1.52
N SER A 58 -10.69 5.67 -1.37
CA SER A 58 -11.35 6.89 -1.83
C SER A 58 -11.16 7.13 -3.35
N ALA A 59 -11.77 8.20 -3.88
CA ALA A 59 -11.54 8.62 -5.27
C ALA A 59 -10.06 8.84 -5.60
N LEU A 60 -9.25 9.28 -4.63
CA LEU A 60 -7.80 9.39 -4.77
C LEU A 60 -7.15 8.01 -4.97
N SER A 61 -7.52 7.01 -4.17
CA SER A 61 -7.00 5.63 -4.31
C SER A 61 -7.27 5.07 -5.71
N VAL A 62 -8.46 5.32 -6.25
CA VAL A 62 -8.78 4.94 -7.64
C VAL A 62 -7.88 5.65 -8.64
N ALA A 63 -7.69 6.97 -8.49
CA ALA A 63 -6.87 7.78 -9.39
C ALA A 63 -5.38 7.40 -9.35
N LEU A 64 -4.87 6.98 -8.18
CA LEU A 64 -3.51 6.48 -7.98
C LEU A 64 -3.33 5.00 -8.40
N ASN A 65 -4.34 4.42 -9.07
CA ASN A 65 -4.31 3.04 -9.54
C ASN A 65 -4.20 2.01 -8.40
N GLU A 66 -4.61 2.37 -7.17
CA GLU A 66 -4.84 1.47 -6.03
C GLU A 66 -6.15 0.68 -6.23
N THR A 67 -6.38 0.20 -7.45
CA THR A 67 -7.61 -0.43 -7.92
C THR A 67 -7.77 -1.85 -7.39
N SER A 68 -9.01 -2.29 -7.17
CA SER A 68 -9.34 -3.62 -6.63
C SER A 68 -9.00 -4.83 -7.51
N ARG A 69 -8.61 -4.65 -8.79
CA ARG A 69 -8.30 -5.76 -9.73
C ARG A 69 -7.31 -5.34 -10.81
N LYS A 70 -6.51 -6.28 -11.29
CA LYS A 70 -5.64 -6.12 -12.47
C LYS A 70 -5.97 -7.15 -13.53
N ASP A 71 -6.12 -6.67 -14.76
CA ASP A 71 -6.42 -7.47 -15.92
C ASP A 71 -5.15 -7.63 -16.75
N ILE A 72 -4.63 -8.85 -16.78
CA ILE A 72 -3.43 -9.19 -17.53
C ILE A 72 -3.86 -9.89 -18.81
N ARG A 73 -3.50 -9.29 -19.95
CA ARG A 73 -3.64 -9.90 -21.27
C ARG A 73 -2.32 -10.57 -21.62
N ALA A 74 -2.38 -11.88 -21.84
CA ALA A 74 -1.27 -12.69 -22.28
C ALA A 74 -1.41 -13.04 -23.76
N HIS A 75 -0.29 -13.31 -24.41
CA HIS A 75 -0.19 -13.80 -25.78
C HIS A 75 0.25 -15.26 -25.82
N ALA A 76 0.09 -15.91 -26.97
CA ALA A 76 0.63 -17.24 -27.18
C ALA A 76 2.17 -17.20 -27.03
N GLY A 77 2.70 -18.08 -26.17
CA GLY A 77 4.11 -18.11 -25.76
C GLY A 77 4.37 -17.47 -24.40
N ASP A 78 3.49 -16.60 -23.90
CA ASP A 78 3.69 -15.94 -22.61
C ASP A 78 3.55 -16.93 -21.45
N VAL A 79 4.40 -16.77 -20.44
CA VAL A 79 4.29 -17.46 -19.16
C VAL A 79 4.00 -16.42 -18.08
N LEU A 80 2.85 -16.54 -17.44
CA LEU A 80 2.53 -15.75 -16.25
C LEU A 80 2.85 -16.57 -15.00
N ILE A 81 3.55 -15.97 -14.03
CA ILE A 81 3.84 -16.53 -12.71
C ILE A 81 3.39 -15.54 -11.65
N PHE A 82 2.68 -16.03 -10.63
CA PHE A 82 2.18 -15.25 -9.51
C PHE A 82 2.13 -16.09 -8.23
N PRO A 83 2.06 -15.48 -7.03
CA PRO A 83 1.96 -16.22 -5.79
C PRO A 83 0.65 -17.00 -5.72
N SER A 84 0.69 -18.24 -5.27
CA SER A 84 -0.46 -19.15 -5.30
C SER A 84 -1.66 -18.68 -4.45
N TRP A 85 -1.40 -17.88 -3.41
CA TRP A 85 -2.43 -17.25 -2.57
C TRP A 85 -3.14 -16.07 -3.25
N LEU A 86 -2.65 -15.59 -4.39
CA LEU A 86 -3.25 -14.45 -5.09
C LEU A 86 -4.54 -14.89 -5.79
N LYS A 87 -5.67 -14.38 -5.31
CA LYS A 87 -6.99 -14.70 -5.86
C LYS A 87 -7.09 -14.22 -7.30
N HIS A 88 -7.49 -15.12 -8.20
CA HIS A 88 -7.57 -14.83 -9.63
C HIS A 88 -8.75 -15.57 -10.27
N HIS A 89 -9.14 -15.12 -11.45
CA HIS A 89 -10.11 -15.80 -12.31
C HIS A 89 -9.77 -15.60 -13.79
N VAL A 90 -10.30 -16.48 -14.63
CA VAL A 90 -10.16 -16.38 -16.08
C VAL A 90 -11.50 -15.91 -16.63
N ARG A 91 -11.52 -14.83 -17.40
CA ARG A 91 -12.76 -14.33 -17.99
C ARG A 91 -13.32 -15.30 -19.03
N PRO A 92 -14.64 -15.28 -19.27
CA PRO A 92 -15.27 -16.05 -20.33
C PRO A 92 -14.52 -15.88 -21.66
N HIS A 93 -14.28 -16.99 -22.33
CA HIS A 93 -13.70 -16.97 -23.66
C HIS A 93 -14.76 -16.59 -24.71
N LEU A 94 -14.53 -15.53 -25.48
CA LEU A 94 -15.56 -14.96 -26.36
C LEU A 94 -15.33 -15.26 -27.86
N ALA A 95 -14.24 -15.94 -28.23
CA ALA A 95 -14.07 -16.37 -29.61
C ALA A 95 -14.99 -17.58 -29.89
N GLY A 96 -15.76 -17.48 -30.98
CA GLY A 96 -17.03 -18.20 -31.16
C GLY A 96 -16.97 -19.48 -31.98
N THR A 97 -15.79 -19.87 -32.49
CA THR A 97 -15.65 -21.11 -33.28
C THR A 97 -14.85 -22.19 -32.56
N GLU A 98 -15.11 -23.45 -32.88
CA GLU A 98 -14.37 -24.60 -32.34
C GLU A 98 -12.88 -24.60 -32.74
N ALA A 99 -12.50 -23.88 -33.80
CA ALA A 99 -11.11 -23.67 -34.20
C ALA A 99 -10.39 -22.62 -33.34
N GLU A 100 -11.13 -21.80 -32.59
CA GLU A 100 -10.62 -20.70 -31.77
C GLU A 100 -10.60 -21.08 -30.29
N ARG A 101 -10.06 -22.25 -29.94
CA ARG A 101 -9.91 -22.64 -28.53
C ARG A 101 -8.78 -21.86 -27.87
N ARG A 102 -9.04 -21.37 -26.65
CA ARG A 102 -8.00 -20.88 -25.75
C ARG A 102 -7.34 -22.08 -25.08
N ILE A 103 -6.02 -22.19 -25.22
CA ILE A 103 -5.25 -23.31 -24.66
C ILE A 103 -4.18 -22.74 -23.74
N SER A 104 -4.11 -23.26 -22.52
CA SER A 104 -3.05 -22.95 -21.57
C SER A 104 -2.59 -24.20 -20.84
N VAL A 105 -1.36 -24.17 -20.33
CA VAL A 105 -0.83 -25.17 -19.41
C VAL A 105 -0.58 -24.49 -18.07
N SER A 106 -1.44 -24.77 -17.11
CA SER A 106 -1.31 -24.26 -15.74
C SER A 106 -0.37 -25.13 -14.93
N PHE A 107 0.29 -24.53 -13.95
CA PHE A 107 1.21 -25.23 -13.08
C PHE A 107 1.27 -24.59 -11.69
N ASN A 108 1.63 -25.42 -10.72
CA ASN A 108 1.95 -25.03 -9.36
C ASN A 108 3.38 -25.45 -9.02
N VAL A 109 4.09 -24.57 -8.31
CA VAL A 109 5.48 -24.70 -7.88
C VAL A 109 5.53 -24.67 -6.36
N GLU A 110 6.10 -25.72 -5.79
CA GLU A 110 6.52 -25.77 -4.40
C GLU A 110 7.94 -25.20 -4.31
N VAL A 111 8.17 -24.33 -3.33
CA VAL A 111 9.49 -23.75 -3.09
C VAL A 111 9.92 -24.10 -1.67
N GLU A 112 11.07 -24.78 -1.59
CA GLU A 112 11.76 -25.02 -0.33
C GLU A 112 12.85 -23.97 -0.18
N LEU A 113 12.77 -23.21 0.92
CA LEU A 113 13.74 -22.19 1.26
C LEU A 113 14.71 -22.72 2.31
N GLU A 114 16.00 -22.71 1.98
CA GLU A 114 17.08 -23.01 2.91
C GLU A 114 17.86 -21.71 3.20
N PRO A 115 18.06 -21.33 4.47
CA PRO A 115 18.87 -20.16 4.82
C PRO A 115 20.32 -20.31 4.29
N GLY A 116 20.84 -19.26 3.65
CA GLY A 116 22.19 -19.26 3.09
C GLY A 116 22.71 -17.85 2.80
N PRO A 117 24.03 -17.70 2.54
CA PRO A 117 24.60 -16.41 2.20
C PRO A 117 24.15 -15.94 0.81
N PRO A 118 24.03 -14.62 0.58
CA PRO A 118 23.75 -14.08 -0.76
C PRO A 118 24.93 -14.30 -1.73
N PRO A 119 24.68 -14.38 -3.05
CA PRO A 119 23.38 -14.22 -3.73
C PRO A 119 22.49 -15.46 -3.61
N LEU A 120 21.17 -15.26 -3.76
CA LEU A 120 20.19 -16.35 -3.77
C LEU A 120 20.52 -17.35 -4.89
N LYS A 121 20.68 -18.62 -4.53
CA LYS A 121 20.90 -19.71 -5.48
C LYS A 121 19.59 -20.44 -5.75
N ILE A 122 19.17 -20.47 -7.02
CA ILE A 122 17.98 -21.21 -7.46
C ILE A 122 18.42 -22.59 -7.95
N ILE A 123 17.82 -23.64 -7.40
CA ILE A 123 18.08 -25.03 -7.78
C ILE A 123 16.74 -25.66 -8.15
N PHE A 124 16.61 -26.09 -9.40
CA PHE A 124 15.45 -26.86 -9.83
C PHE A 124 15.64 -28.33 -9.50
N LYS A 125 14.74 -28.89 -8.69
CA LYS A 125 14.72 -30.33 -8.40
C LYS A 125 13.97 -31.06 -9.52
N ASN A 126 14.46 -32.24 -9.90
CA ASN A 126 13.78 -33.17 -10.82
C ASN A 126 13.54 -32.65 -12.26
N LEU A 127 14.35 -31.71 -12.76
CA LEU A 127 14.34 -31.37 -14.18
C LEU A 127 15.39 -32.21 -14.94
N PRO A 128 15.06 -32.76 -16.13
CA PRO A 128 16.09 -33.23 -17.04
C PRO A 128 17.02 -32.05 -17.39
N ALA A 129 18.30 -32.33 -17.67
CA ALA A 129 19.27 -31.30 -18.04
C ALA A 129 18.69 -30.43 -19.18
N ALA A 130 18.43 -29.16 -18.91
CA ALA A 130 17.91 -28.23 -19.91
C ALA A 130 18.97 -28.03 -20.99
N THR A 131 18.59 -28.17 -22.26
CA THR A 131 19.51 -28.15 -23.40
C THR A 131 19.67 -26.78 -24.06
N GLU A 132 18.95 -25.74 -23.64
CA GLU A 132 19.05 -24.42 -24.26
C GLU A 132 18.92 -23.29 -23.23
N ASP A 133 19.75 -22.25 -23.42
CA ASP A 133 19.66 -20.99 -22.70
C ASP A 133 18.40 -20.24 -23.15
N VAL A 134 17.39 -20.17 -22.29
CA VAL A 134 16.18 -19.39 -22.55
C VAL A 134 16.49 -17.91 -22.30
N LEU A 135 16.45 -17.10 -23.36
CA LEU A 135 16.39 -15.65 -23.26
C LEU A 135 15.03 -15.26 -22.65
N VAL A 136 15.00 -15.04 -21.35
CA VAL A 136 13.86 -14.43 -20.68
C VAL A 136 13.98 -12.92 -20.90
N ASP A 137 13.07 -12.31 -21.64
CA ASP A 137 12.80 -10.87 -21.53
C ASP A 137 11.66 -10.72 -20.53
N PRO A 138 11.98 -10.51 -19.23
CA PRO A 138 10.95 -10.63 -18.23
C PRO A 138 10.16 -9.33 -18.26
N LEU A 139 8.89 -9.43 -18.67
CA LEU A 139 7.88 -8.42 -18.36
C LEU A 139 7.60 -8.49 -16.85
N VAL A 140 8.60 -8.12 -16.03
CA VAL A 140 8.53 -8.12 -14.56
C VAL A 140 7.62 -6.97 -14.17
N THR A 141 6.31 -7.21 -14.20
CA THR A 141 5.44 -6.39 -13.37
C THR A 141 5.57 -6.93 -11.95
N GLN A 142 6.38 -6.28 -11.11
CA GLN A 142 6.46 -6.66 -9.71
C GLN A 142 5.06 -6.52 -9.10
N LEU A 143 4.62 -7.45 -8.25
CA LEU A 143 3.34 -7.31 -7.54
C LEU A 143 3.28 -6.00 -6.72
N LYS A 144 4.43 -5.52 -6.23
CA LYS A 144 4.58 -4.21 -5.58
C LYS A 144 4.18 -3.04 -6.49
N GLN A 145 4.30 -3.20 -7.81
CA GLN A 145 3.89 -2.22 -8.83
C GLN A 145 2.45 -2.44 -9.32
N LEU A 146 1.88 -3.64 -9.13
CA LEU A 146 0.47 -3.88 -9.46
C LEU A 146 -0.45 -3.12 -8.51
N TRP A 147 -0.16 -3.13 -7.22
CA TRP A 147 -0.99 -2.46 -6.22
C TRP A 147 -0.11 -1.65 -5.28
N ALA A 148 0.18 -0.41 -5.68
CA ALA A 148 0.93 0.52 -4.84
C ALA A 148 0.14 0.78 -3.54
N THR A 149 0.82 0.65 -2.40
CA THR A 149 0.34 1.18 -1.11
C THR A 149 1.22 2.38 -0.81
N THR A 150 0.60 3.56 -0.83
CA THR A 150 1.36 4.79 -0.91
C THR A 150 1.66 5.36 0.46
N VAL A 151 2.85 5.10 0.99
CA VAL A 151 3.31 5.61 2.29
C VAL A 151 4.40 6.64 2.06
N SER A 152 4.27 7.82 2.68
CA SER A 152 5.30 8.85 2.66
C SER A 152 5.74 9.19 4.08
N LEU A 153 7.03 9.07 4.34
CA LEU A 153 7.70 9.73 5.45
C LEU A 153 8.31 11.02 4.93
N ILE A 154 7.87 12.16 5.46
CA ILE A 154 8.35 13.48 5.07
C ILE A 154 9.13 14.05 6.26
N PRO A 155 10.47 14.06 6.19
CA PRO A 155 11.32 14.52 7.27
C PRO A 155 11.02 15.95 7.68
N GLY A 156 11.14 16.25 8.98
CA GLY A 156 10.97 17.61 9.50
C GLY A 156 11.90 18.64 8.82
N GLU A 157 13.15 18.25 8.55
CA GLU A 157 14.18 19.07 7.90
C GLU A 157 13.89 19.44 6.43
N GLN A 158 13.01 18.70 5.76
CA GLN A 158 12.61 18.97 4.38
C GLN A 158 11.43 19.96 4.28
N LYS A 159 10.88 20.40 5.41
CA LYS A 159 9.74 21.32 5.50
C LYS A 159 10.22 22.74 5.77
N GLN A 160 9.49 23.72 5.23
CA GLN A 160 9.88 25.13 5.30
C GLN A 160 9.41 25.78 6.60
N VAL A 161 9.87 25.25 7.74
CA VAL A 161 9.56 25.72 9.09
C VAL A 161 10.86 25.77 9.90
N CYS A 162 11.16 26.90 10.56
CA CYS A 162 12.37 27.02 11.38
C CYS A 162 12.37 26.03 12.55
N LYS A 163 13.54 25.43 12.84
CA LYS A 163 13.75 24.55 14.01
C LYS A 163 13.29 25.19 15.32
N GLU A 164 13.40 26.52 15.42
CA GLU A 164 12.94 27.34 16.55
C GLU A 164 11.42 27.29 16.74
N SER A 165 10.63 27.27 15.65
CA SER A 165 9.17 27.17 15.69
C SER A 165 8.70 25.78 16.13
N LEU A 166 9.38 24.73 15.64
CA LEU A 166 9.15 23.35 16.09
C LEU A 166 9.49 23.19 17.57
N GLN A 167 10.63 23.71 18.00
CA GLN A 167 11.05 23.69 19.40
C GLN A 167 10.08 24.49 20.29
N ALA A 168 9.63 25.66 19.84
CA ALA A 168 8.64 26.46 20.57
C ALA A 168 7.30 25.72 20.70
N PHE A 169 6.87 25.02 19.63
CA PHE A 169 5.68 24.18 19.66
C PHE A 169 5.85 23.00 20.64
N ALA A 170 6.93 22.24 20.55
CA ALA A 170 7.23 21.15 21.48
C ALA A 170 7.30 21.63 22.94
N ASN A 171 7.96 22.77 23.19
CA ASN A 171 8.05 23.39 24.51
C ASN A 171 6.68 23.87 25.02
N SER A 172 5.80 24.34 24.12
CA SER A 172 4.46 24.81 24.49
C SER A 172 3.51 23.67 24.88
N LEU A 173 3.77 22.45 24.41
CA LEU A 173 3.13 21.23 24.91
C LEU A 173 3.75 20.76 26.25
N GLY A 174 4.85 21.38 26.67
CA GLY A 174 5.73 20.94 27.75
C GLY A 174 5.28 21.26 29.18
N ASP A 175 4.16 21.93 29.42
CA ASP A 175 3.77 22.39 30.78
C ASP A 175 2.36 21.98 31.22
N PHE A 176 1.89 20.82 30.76
CA PHE A 176 0.78 20.16 31.44
C PHE A 176 1.37 19.43 32.66
N GLY A 177 1.20 20.01 33.85
CA GLY A 177 1.85 19.60 35.10
C GLY A 177 1.65 18.13 35.54
N PRO A 178 1.98 17.78 36.80
CA PRO A 178 1.92 16.39 37.28
C PRO A 178 0.50 15.79 37.36
N GLN A 179 -0.56 16.56 37.07
CA GLN A 179 -1.97 16.13 37.20
C GLN A 179 -2.64 15.73 35.87
N VAL A 180 -1.85 15.47 34.83
CA VAL A 180 -2.37 15.05 33.53
C VAL A 180 -2.64 13.55 33.54
N PRO A 181 -3.84 13.08 33.17
CA PRO A 181 -4.11 11.65 32.98
C PRO A 181 -3.13 10.99 31.99
N ASP A 182 -2.89 9.69 32.13
CA ASP A 182 -1.89 8.92 31.36
C ASP A 182 -2.05 9.05 29.83
N VAL A 183 -3.28 9.32 29.37
CA VAL A 183 -3.62 9.70 28.01
C VAL A 183 -4.37 11.02 28.02
N LEU A 184 -3.83 12.03 27.34
CA LEU A 184 -4.53 13.27 27.11
C LEU A 184 -4.77 13.45 25.60
N SER A 185 -5.99 13.10 25.19
CA SER A 185 -6.50 13.37 23.84
C SER A 185 -7.21 14.71 23.83
N MET A 186 -6.81 15.61 22.93
CA MET A 186 -7.46 16.91 22.75
C MET A 186 -7.57 17.25 21.27
N SER A 187 -8.55 18.10 20.93
CA SER A 187 -8.59 18.72 19.60
C SER A 187 -7.26 19.41 19.32
N GLU A 188 -6.76 19.30 18.09
CA GLU A 188 -5.51 19.96 17.70
C GLU A 188 -5.60 21.48 17.86
N ARG A 189 -6.81 22.04 17.73
CA ARG A 189 -7.11 23.48 17.91
C ARG A 189 -6.81 23.99 19.30
N SER A 190 -6.93 23.12 20.29
CA SER A 190 -6.64 23.43 21.68
C SER A 190 -5.16 23.36 21.99
N LEU A 191 -4.32 22.89 21.04
CA LEU A 191 -2.88 22.80 21.24
C LEU A 191 -2.24 24.19 21.22
N PRO A 192 -1.43 24.52 22.23
CA PRO A 192 -0.47 25.60 22.13
C PRO A 192 0.36 25.44 20.86
N GLY A 193 0.46 26.48 20.03
CA GLY A 193 1.25 26.43 18.79
C GLY A 193 0.63 25.66 17.61
N VAL A 194 -0.67 25.37 17.64
CA VAL A 194 -1.43 24.71 16.55
C VAL A 194 -1.12 25.24 15.14
N ALA A 195 -0.91 26.55 14.99
CA ALA A 195 -0.57 27.15 13.70
C ALA A 195 0.68 26.51 13.06
N HIS A 196 1.69 26.16 13.85
CA HIS A 196 2.91 25.51 13.37
C HIS A 196 2.64 24.06 12.95
N ALA A 197 1.90 23.31 13.76
CA ALA A 197 1.49 21.94 13.43
C ALA A 197 0.70 21.91 12.11
N ARG A 198 -0.25 22.84 11.94
CA ARG A 198 -1.06 22.95 10.74
C ARG A 198 -0.21 23.21 9.49
N VAL A 199 0.78 24.10 9.56
CA VAL A 199 1.70 24.38 8.43
C VAL A 199 2.50 23.13 8.04
N LEU A 200 3.04 22.39 9.02
CA LEU A 200 3.80 21.16 8.76
C LEU A 200 2.95 20.08 8.11
N ILE A 201 1.73 19.89 8.62
CA ILE A 201 0.75 18.95 8.06
C ILE A 201 0.38 19.39 6.64
N GLN A 202 0.14 20.69 6.42
CA GLN A 202 -0.21 21.24 5.11
C GLN A 202 0.87 20.95 4.07
N GLN A 203 2.13 21.30 4.38
CA GLN A 203 3.27 21.08 3.49
C GLN A 203 3.49 19.59 3.21
N ALA A 204 3.36 18.74 4.23
CA ALA A 204 3.50 17.30 4.08
C ALA A 204 2.42 16.71 3.17
N VAL A 205 1.15 17.09 3.39
CA VAL A 205 0.02 16.63 2.58
C VAL A 205 0.15 17.08 1.13
N GLU A 206 0.52 18.34 0.91
CA GLU A 206 0.76 18.87 -0.42
C GLU A 206 1.87 18.11 -1.15
N ALA A 207 3.01 17.91 -0.48
CA ALA A 207 4.14 17.17 -1.04
C ALA A 207 3.79 15.70 -1.35
N HIS A 208 3.01 15.04 -0.50
CA HIS A 208 2.53 13.68 -0.74
C HIS A 208 1.62 13.63 -1.97
N VAL A 209 0.55 14.44 -2.01
CA VAL A 209 -0.40 14.42 -3.13
C VAL A 209 0.30 14.75 -4.45
N LEU A 210 1.20 15.75 -4.45
CA LEU A 210 2.00 16.06 -5.63
C LEU A 210 2.90 14.88 -6.04
N ARG A 211 3.68 14.30 -5.14
CA ARG A 211 4.58 13.18 -5.46
C ARG A 211 3.86 12.02 -6.14
N GLU A 212 2.70 11.66 -5.61
CA GLU A 212 2.00 10.45 -6.00
C GLU A 212 1.15 10.66 -7.26
N ALA A 213 0.63 11.87 -7.46
CA ALA A 213 -0.21 12.19 -8.61
C ALA A 213 0.55 12.83 -9.80
N THR A 214 1.75 13.38 -9.61
CA THR A 214 2.43 14.22 -10.63
C THR A 214 2.83 13.49 -11.91
N SER A 215 3.08 12.18 -11.86
CA SER A 215 3.47 11.42 -13.06
C SER A 215 2.29 11.06 -13.96
N SER A 216 1.06 11.06 -13.42
CA SER A 216 -0.11 10.45 -14.06
C SER A 216 -1.33 11.37 -14.15
N LEU A 217 -1.41 12.46 -13.36
CA LEU A 217 -2.62 13.29 -13.21
C LEU A 217 -2.33 14.79 -13.38
N GLY A 218 -3.33 15.52 -13.89
CA GLY A 218 -3.40 16.98 -13.91
C GLY A 218 -4.74 17.47 -13.33
N GLY A 219 -4.94 18.78 -13.21
CA GLY A 219 -6.17 19.40 -12.72
C GLY A 219 -6.03 20.09 -11.36
N GLU A 220 -7.06 20.01 -10.52
CA GLU A 220 -7.07 20.57 -9.15
C GLU A 220 -7.36 19.45 -8.13
N ALA A 221 -6.59 19.40 -7.06
CA ALA A 221 -6.87 18.57 -5.89
C ALA A 221 -7.17 19.48 -4.69
N PHE A 222 -8.39 19.38 -4.18
CA PHE A 222 -8.80 20.06 -2.95
C PHE A 222 -8.65 19.07 -1.79
N VAL A 223 -7.76 19.38 -0.86
CA VAL A 223 -7.50 18.56 0.32
C VAL A 223 -8.03 19.27 1.54
N ALA A 224 -9.02 18.65 2.19
CA ALA A 224 -9.57 19.13 3.44
C ALA A 224 -9.08 18.25 4.59
N ILE A 225 -8.31 18.83 5.51
CA ILE A 225 -8.04 18.19 6.81
C ILE A 225 -9.32 18.29 7.62
N SER A 226 -10.08 17.20 7.69
CA SER A 226 -11.42 17.18 8.28
C SER A 226 -11.41 16.83 9.76
N HIS A 227 -10.40 16.09 10.22
CA HIS A 227 -10.26 15.69 11.60
C HIS A 227 -8.81 15.74 12.02
N SER A 228 -8.53 16.39 13.14
CA SER A 228 -7.20 16.42 13.75
C SER A 228 -7.32 16.47 15.27
N TRP A 229 -6.54 15.64 15.93
CA TRP A 229 -6.43 15.62 17.38
C TRP A 229 -4.98 15.36 17.77
N ALA A 230 -4.59 15.89 18.91
CA ALA A 230 -3.33 15.55 19.53
C ALA A 230 -3.54 14.46 20.56
N GLU A 231 -2.55 13.58 20.66
CA GLU A 231 -2.33 12.75 21.83
C GLU A 231 -0.99 13.12 22.44
N VAL A 232 -1.05 13.52 23.70
CA VAL A 232 0.13 13.75 24.54
C VAL A 232 0.13 12.63 25.57
N ASN A 233 1.04 11.68 25.42
CA ASN A 233 1.07 10.46 26.22
C ASN A 233 2.30 10.41 27.13
N ARG A 234 2.07 9.89 28.35
CA ARG A 234 3.17 9.53 29.24
C ARG A 234 3.61 8.08 29.07
N LEU A 235 2.73 7.08 29.05
CA LEU A 235 3.11 5.68 28.84
C LEU A 235 1.86 4.81 28.58
N THR A 236 1.91 3.95 27.55
CA THR A 236 1.14 2.66 27.40
C THR A 236 -0.25 2.56 26.74
N ASP A 237 -0.87 3.58 26.12
CA ASP A 237 -2.13 3.38 25.36
C ASP A 237 -2.24 4.30 24.12
N LEU A 238 -1.21 4.28 23.27
CA LEU A 238 -1.23 5.00 21.99
C LEU A 238 -2.16 4.28 21.02
N ARG A 239 -3.29 4.92 20.65
CA ARG A 239 -4.10 4.45 19.54
C ARG A 239 -3.60 5.10 18.27
N GLY A 240 -3.34 4.30 17.24
CA GLY A 240 -3.08 4.83 15.90
C GLY A 240 -4.28 5.62 15.38
N PRO A 241 -4.10 6.42 14.30
CA PRO A 241 -5.22 7.12 13.69
C PRO A 241 -6.27 6.09 13.25
N MET A 242 -7.49 6.23 13.77
CA MET A 242 -8.59 5.33 13.41
C MET A 242 -8.95 5.51 11.93
N SER A 243 -9.28 4.40 11.26
CA SER A 243 -9.80 4.46 9.89
C SER A 243 -11.16 5.18 9.86
N ARG A 244 -11.31 6.13 8.93
CA ARG A 244 -12.49 7.01 8.81
C ARG A 244 -13.03 6.93 7.39
N TRP A 245 -14.28 6.49 7.24
CA TRP A 245 -14.91 6.21 5.94
C TRP A 245 -15.06 7.43 5.02
N ASP A 246 -15.05 8.64 5.58
CA ASP A 246 -15.23 9.91 4.87
C ASP A 246 -13.91 10.59 4.44
N THR A 247 -12.78 9.93 4.67
CA THR A 247 -11.44 10.46 4.39
C THR A 247 -10.68 9.60 3.39
N SER A 248 -9.55 10.11 2.90
CA SER A 248 -8.69 9.45 1.92
C SER A 248 -7.34 9.08 2.51
N LEU A 249 -6.80 9.96 3.37
CA LEU A 249 -5.48 9.84 3.96
C LEU A 249 -5.57 9.93 5.47
N SER A 250 -4.70 9.18 6.14
CA SER A 250 -4.37 9.34 7.55
C SER A 250 -2.93 9.80 7.67
N GLY A 251 -2.64 10.54 8.73
CA GLY A 251 -1.27 10.96 9.00
C GLY A 251 -0.98 11.17 10.47
N ILE A 252 0.32 11.15 10.76
CA ILE A 252 0.87 11.32 12.11
C ILE A 252 2.01 12.33 11.99
N LEU A 253 1.90 13.45 12.70
CA LEU A 253 2.99 14.37 12.95
C LEU A 253 3.65 13.99 14.27
N CYS A 254 4.94 13.66 14.24
CA CYS A 254 5.73 13.52 15.45
C CYS A 254 6.14 14.91 15.95
N VAL A 255 5.66 15.29 17.13
CA VAL A 255 5.96 16.61 17.71
C VAL A 255 7.13 16.55 18.66
N SER A 256 7.12 15.56 19.54
CA SER A 256 8.24 15.29 20.43
C SER A 256 8.42 13.81 20.64
N CYS A 257 9.68 13.41 20.61
CA CYS A 257 10.13 12.04 20.64
C CYS A 257 11.35 11.93 21.55
N SER A 258 11.12 11.58 22.82
CA SER A 258 12.19 11.46 23.82
C SER A 258 12.70 10.03 24.03
N LEU A 259 12.09 9.06 23.35
CA LEU A 259 12.41 7.62 23.34
C LEU A 259 12.18 7.10 21.91
N ASP A 260 12.42 5.82 21.63
CA ASP A 260 12.20 5.25 20.28
C ASP A 260 10.73 5.39 19.83
N CYS A 261 10.46 6.32 18.92
CA CYS A 261 9.13 6.53 18.33
C CYS A 261 8.94 5.66 17.09
N THR A 262 8.50 4.43 17.30
CA THR A 262 8.23 3.51 16.20
C THR A 262 6.75 3.48 15.86
N VAL A 263 6.41 3.84 14.62
CA VAL A 263 5.12 3.54 14.00
C VAL A 263 5.24 2.23 13.24
N ASN A 264 4.32 1.32 13.49
CA ASN A 264 4.20 0.07 12.75
C ASN A 264 3.05 0.19 11.76
N LEU A 265 3.30 -0.22 10.52
CA LEU A 265 2.29 -0.39 9.48
C LEU A 265 2.10 -1.87 9.24
N GLU A 266 0.87 -2.36 9.34
CA GLU A 266 0.58 -3.78 9.09
C GLU A 266 0.51 -4.05 7.60
N ASP A 267 1.03 -5.21 7.18
CA ASP A 267 0.88 -5.63 5.79
C ASP A 267 -0.61 -5.90 5.48
N PRO A 268 -1.21 -5.18 4.52
CA PRO A 268 -2.64 -5.28 4.26
C PRO A 268 -3.04 -6.56 3.52
N ARG A 269 -2.13 -7.51 3.28
CA ARG A 269 -2.34 -8.74 2.49
C ARG A 269 -2.42 -9.97 3.41
N PRO A 270 -3.56 -10.22 4.07
CA PRO A 270 -3.68 -11.34 5.02
C PRO A 270 -3.43 -12.70 4.36
N ALA A 271 -3.76 -12.85 3.07
CA ALA A 271 -3.53 -14.08 2.32
C ALA A 271 -2.03 -14.39 2.10
N ALA A 272 -1.18 -13.35 2.07
CA ALA A 272 0.26 -13.53 1.85
C ALA A 272 0.94 -14.22 3.03
N VAL A 273 0.40 -14.06 4.24
CA VAL A 273 0.94 -14.64 5.48
C VAL A 273 0.94 -16.18 5.46
N TYR A 274 0.21 -16.83 4.56
CA TYR A 274 0.20 -18.30 4.44
C TYR A 274 1.31 -18.86 3.54
N SER A 275 2.07 -18.01 2.82
CA SER A 275 3.18 -18.44 1.97
C SER A 275 4.50 -18.48 2.74
N GLY A 276 5.24 -19.57 2.61
CA GLY A 276 6.57 -19.75 3.16
C GLY A 276 7.59 -18.81 2.52
N LEU A 277 7.51 -18.60 1.20
CA LEU A 277 8.30 -17.58 0.50
C LEU A 277 8.08 -16.21 1.11
N TYR A 278 6.81 -15.84 1.30
CA TYR A 278 6.44 -14.53 1.79
C TYR A 278 6.97 -14.26 3.19
N ARG A 279 6.80 -15.22 4.11
CA ARG A 279 7.31 -15.14 5.50
C ARG A 279 8.82 -15.01 5.59
N ALA A 280 9.55 -15.60 4.65
CA ALA A 280 11.01 -15.58 4.67
C ALA A 280 11.60 -14.27 4.16
N THR A 281 10.87 -13.51 3.33
CA THR A 281 11.39 -12.30 2.68
C THR A 281 10.80 -11.00 3.20
N THR A 282 9.74 -11.06 4.02
CA THR A 282 8.96 -9.87 4.41
C THR A 282 8.49 -9.99 5.84
N PHE A 283 8.54 -8.88 6.57
CA PHE A 283 7.90 -8.79 7.88
C PHE A 283 6.40 -8.56 7.70
N SER A 284 5.58 -9.08 8.62
CA SER A 284 4.13 -8.79 8.65
C SER A 284 3.84 -7.32 8.97
N THR A 285 4.85 -6.60 9.46
CA THR A 285 4.78 -5.21 9.87
C THR A 285 6.04 -4.48 9.42
N GLU A 286 5.87 -3.28 8.87
CA GLU A 286 6.96 -2.36 8.56
C GLU A 286 7.08 -1.36 9.72
N ALA A 287 8.22 -1.35 10.39
CA ALA A 287 8.51 -0.45 11.50
C ALA A 287 9.25 0.81 11.00
N LEU A 288 8.69 1.98 11.28
CA LEU A 288 9.23 3.28 10.91
C LEU A 288 9.58 4.06 12.17
N ASN A 289 10.86 4.40 12.32
CA ASN A 289 11.33 5.26 13.40
C ASN A 289 11.17 6.72 12.98
N LEU A 290 10.47 7.50 13.80
CA LEU A 290 10.18 8.91 13.55
C LEU A 290 11.09 9.81 14.38
N GLU A 291 11.50 10.92 13.77
CA GLU A 291 12.17 12.04 14.44
C GLU A 291 11.20 13.21 14.70
N GLU A 292 11.60 14.15 15.56
CA GLU A 292 10.79 15.34 15.84
C GLU A 292 10.58 16.18 14.56
N GLY A 293 9.31 16.48 14.26
CA GLY A 293 8.89 17.20 13.06
C GLY A 293 8.57 16.31 11.86
N ASP A 294 8.82 15.01 11.93
CA ASP A 294 8.45 14.07 10.87
C ASP A 294 6.94 13.97 10.72
N VAL A 295 6.49 13.84 9.47
CA VAL A 295 5.10 13.56 9.16
C VAL A 295 5.06 12.31 8.31
N ILE A 296 4.32 11.31 8.78
CA ILE A 296 3.98 10.14 7.99
C ILE A 296 2.56 10.30 7.45
N LEU A 297 2.38 9.95 6.18
CA LEU A 297 1.11 9.94 5.45
C LEU A 297 0.91 8.59 4.80
N PHE A 298 -0.30 8.06 4.91
CA PHE A 298 -0.67 6.76 4.35
C PHE A 298 -2.17 6.72 4.04
N PRO A 299 -2.64 5.75 3.23
CA PRO A 299 -4.05 5.62 2.93
C PRO A 299 -4.82 5.32 4.22
N ASN A 300 -5.99 5.93 4.39
CA ASN A 300 -6.77 5.80 5.64
C ASN A 300 -7.24 4.36 5.98
N TRP A 301 -7.19 3.45 5.00
CA TRP A 301 -7.54 2.05 5.15
C TRP A 301 -6.36 1.18 5.61
N LEU A 302 -5.14 1.73 5.62
CA LEU A 302 -3.95 1.02 6.08
C LEU A 302 -3.91 1.02 7.61
N GLU A 303 -3.76 -0.17 8.18
CA GLU A 303 -3.71 -0.36 9.62
C GLU A 303 -2.34 0.05 10.17
N SER A 304 -2.37 0.83 11.25
CA SER A 304 -1.17 1.38 11.88
C SER A 304 -1.32 1.45 13.40
N TYR A 305 -0.21 1.22 14.09
CA TYR A 305 -0.15 1.32 15.54
C TYR A 305 1.23 1.77 16.00
N LEU A 306 1.29 2.40 17.17
CA LEU A 306 2.55 2.83 17.77
C LEU A 306 3.06 1.75 18.72
N THR A 307 4.38 1.52 18.74
CA THR A 307 4.99 0.62 19.72
C THR A 307 4.85 1.22 21.12
N PRO A 308 4.24 0.52 22.10
CA PRO A 308 4.21 0.99 23.48
C PRO A 308 5.64 1.09 24.03
N LEU A 309 5.94 2.19 24.71
CA LEU A 309 7.20 2.31 25.44
C LEU A 309 7.23 1.35 26.63
N ASP A 310 8.40 0.78 26.93
CA ASP A 310 8.61 -0.07 28.10
C ASP A 310 8.20 0.67 29.39
N ALA A 311 7.41 0.00 30.23
CA ALA A 311 6.85 0.54 31.48
C ALA A 311 7.90 1.03 32.50
N GLY A 312 9.19 0.77 32.26
CA GLY A 312 10.31 1.23 33.08
C GLY A 312 10.88 2.61 32.69
N ALA A 313 10.48 3.19 31.55
CA ALA A 313 11.00 4.47 31.07
C ALA A 313 10.28 5.65 31.74
N SER A 314 10.66 5.96 32.98
CA SER A 314 9.98 6.92 33.87
C SER A 314 10.05 8.41 33.47
N SER A 315 10.56 8.76 32.28
CA SER A 315 10.76 10.17 31.90
C SER A 315 10.54 10.53 30.42
N GLY A 316 10.05 9.60 29.60
CA GLY A 316 9.74 9.90 28.20
C GLY A 316 8.39 10.60 28.03
N ARG A 317 8.35 11.65 27.21
CA ARG A 317 7.13 12.24 26.66
C ARG A 317 7.06 11.95 25.17
N LEU A 318 5.91 11.46 24.74
CA LEU A 318 5.57 11.32 23.33
C LEU A 318 4.41 12.25 23.02
N SER A 319 4.56 13.05 21.98
CA SER A 319 3.51 13.95 21.52
C SER A 319 3.32 13.78 20.03
N PHE A 320 2.12 13.35 19.65
CA PHE A 320 1.73 13.15 18.27
C PHE A 320 0.50 14.01 17.95
N VAL A 321 0.45 14.52 16.73
CA VAL A 321 -0.80 15.02 16.15
C VAL A 321 -1.25 14.03 15.09
N PHE A 322 -2.39 13.41 15.34
CA PHE A 322 -3.06 12.57 14.37
C PHE A 322 -4.02 13.40 13.55
N PHE A 323 -4.10 13.11 12.27
CA PHE A 323 -5.05 13.78 11.40
C PHE A 323 -5.54 12.85 10.28
N SER A 324 -6.70 13.18 9.76
CA SER A 324 -7.27 12.55 8.58
C SER A 324 -7.67 13.62 7.57
N ALA A 325 -7.40 13.34 6.31
CA ALA A 325 -7.64 14.27 5.21
C ALA A 325 -8.56 13.64 4.17
N ARG A 326 -9.58 14.40 3.78
CA ARG A 326 -10.40 14.12 2.60
C ARG A 326 -9.74 14.75 1.39
N VAL A 327 -9.63 14.00 0.30
CA VAL A 327 -9.09 14.50 -0.97
C VAL A 327 -10.18 14.47 -2.04
N ASP A 328 -10.63 15.64 -2.45
CA ASP A 328 -11.55 15.83 -3.57
C ASP A 328 -10.73 16.18 -4.83
N LEU A 329 -10.59 15.20 -5.72
CA LEU A 329 -9.80 15.32 -6.94
C LEU A 329 -10.68 15.71 -8.15
N GLN A 330 -10.30 16.78 -8.85
CA GLN A 330 -10.88 17.20 -10.12
C GLN A 330 -9.83 17.05 -11.23
N VAL A 331 -9.94 15.96 -11.99
CA VAL A 331 -8.99 15.64 -13.06
C VAL A 331 -9.09 16.68 -14.20
N GLY A 332 -7.94 17.18 -14.65
CA GLY A 332 -7.84 18.24 -15.64
C GLY A 332 -6.46 18.29 -16.32
N PRO A 333 -6.12 19.41 -16.99
CA PRO A 333 -4.82 19.57 -17.64
C PRO A 333 -3.67 19.64 -16.63
N ARG A 334 -2.48 19.22 -17.03
CA ARG A 334 -1.27 19.27 -16.19
C ARG A 334 -0.70 20.70 -16.11
N PRO A 335 -0.01 21.07 -15.02
CA PRO A 335 0.27 20.27 -13.81
C PRO A 335 -0.94 20.15 -12.88
N LEU A 336 -0.90 19.21 -11.94
CA LEU A 336 -1.87 19.14 -10.84
C LEU A 336 -1.59 20.26 -9.85
N ASN A 337 -2.60 21.09 -9.57
CA ASN A 337 -2.56 22.09 -8.51
C ASN A 337 -3.18 21.52 -7.24
N VAL A 338 -2.50 21.63 -6.10
CA VAL A 338 -2.99 21.11 -4.81
C VAL A 338 -3.32 22.28 -3.90
N ARG A 339 -4.50 22.25 -3.29
CA ARG A 339 -4.94 23.24 -2.30
C ARG A 339 -5.32 22.51 -1.03
N VAL A 340 -4.57 22.76 0.04
CA VAL A 340 -4.80 22.15 1.34
C VAL A 340 -5.42 23.16 2.29
N GLN A 341 -6.51 22.79 2.96
CA GLN A 341 -7.19 23.62 3.96
C GLN A 341 -7.58 22.80 5.18
N PHE A 342 -7.59 23.44 6.35
CA PHE A 342 -8.18 22.87 7.56
C PHE A 342 -9.67 23.18 7.60
N TRP A 343 -10.49 22.17 7.90
CA TRP A 343 -11.91 22.36 8.06
C TRP A 343 -12.20 22.94 9.46
N GLU A 344 -12.90 24.07 9.54
CA GLU A 344 -13.12 24.80 10.80
C GLU A 344 -14.41 24.40 11.55
N ASP A 345 -15.31 23.63 10.94
CA ASP A 345 -16.67 23.37 11.46
C ASP A 345 -16.96 21.96 12.03
N TYR A 346 -15.98 21.23 12.59
CA TYR A 346 -16.20 19.93 13.25
C TYR A 346 -15.77 19.91 14.72
#